data_AF-A0A382DTC9-F1
#
_entry.id   AF-A0A382DTC9-F1
#
_cell.length_a   1.000
_cell.length_b   1.000
_cell.length_c   1.000
_cell.angle_alpha   90.00
_cell.angle_beta   90.00
_cell.angle_gamma   90.00
#
_symmetry.space_group_name_H-M   'P 1'
#
loop_
_entity.id
_entity.type
_entity.pdbx_description
1 polymer ?
#
loop_
_entity_poly.entity_id
_entity_poly.type
_entity_poly.pdbx_seq_one_letter_code
_entity_poly.pdbx_strand_id
1 'polypeptide(L)'
;SGLSIGHISPEAASGGAIGLIKNGDIIDIDIPKRKINVNLLPEDLENRRIAMDETGSSAWQPTSRNREVSQALKAYAMMASSASDGAVRVLPDENTDA
;
A
#
# COMPACT_ATOMS: atom_id res chain seq x y z
N SER A 1 -13.11 -2.64 23.01
CA SER A 1 -12.66 -1.69 21.97
C SER A 1 -11.15 -1.81 21.89
N GLY A 2 -10.61 -2.19 20.73
CA GLY A 2 -9.18 -2.43 20.53
C GLY A 2 -8.48 -1.23 19.91
N LEU A 3 -7.17 -1.37 19.67
CA LEU A 3 -6.38 -0.39 18.92
C LEU A 3 -6.74 -0.47 17.43
N SER A 4 -7.10 0.67 16.83
CA SER A 4 -7.30 0.81 15.38
C SER A 4 -6.26 1.77 14.83
N ILE A 5 -5.38 1.28 13.96
CA ILE A 5 -4.36 2.09 13.27
C ILE A 5 -4.76 2.20 11.80
N GLY A 6 -4.95 3.44 11.33
CA GLY A 6 -5.33 3.77 9.95
C GLY A 6 -4.27 4.57 9.22
N HIS A 7 -4.54 4.89 7.96
CA HIS A 7 -3.70 5.73 7.09
C HIS A 7 -2.24 5.27 6.93
N ILE A 8 -1.97 3.96 7.10
CA ILE A 8 -0.64 3.40 6.80
C ILE A 8 -0.27 3.74 5.37
N SER A 9 0.87 4.40 5.23
CA SER A 9 1.37 4.94 3.96
C SER A 9 2.85 4.59 3.82
N PRO A 10 3.34 4.16 2.64
CA PRO A 10 2.56 3.86 1.44
C PRO A 10 1.56 2.71 1.66
N GLU A 11 0.42 2.75 0.96
CA GLU A 11 -0.59 1.68 1.05
C GLU A 11 -0.14 0.43 0.27
N ALA A 12 -0.80 -0.71 0.52
CA ALA A 12 -0.47 -1.98 -0.14
C ALA A 12 -0.54 -1.88 -1.67
N ALA A 13 -1.55 -1.20 -2.21
CA ALA A 13 -1.73 -1.05 -3.66
C ALA A 13 -0.62 -0.21 -4.32
N SER A 14 0.08 0.62 -3.55
CA SER A 14 1.20 1.45 -4.02
C SER A 14 2.58 0.82 -3.75
N GLY A 15 2.66 -0.44 -3.36
CA GLY A 15 3.94 -1.09 -3.04
C GLY A 15 4.40 -0.94 -1.59
N GLY A 16 3.53 -0.48 -0.68
CA GLY A 16 3.87 -0.31 0.73
C GLY A 16 4.14 -1.64 1.45
N ALA A 17 5.02 -1.60 2.45
CA ALA A 17 5.41 -2.78 3.24
C ALA A 17 4.23 -3.52 3.88
N ILE A 18 3.11 -2.82 4.16
CA ILE A 18 1.88 -3.44 4.67
C ILE A 18 1.30 -4.51 3.71
N GLY A 19 1.56 -4.39 2.39
CA GLY A 19 1.18 -5.39 1.40
C GLY A 19 2.01 -6.68 1.43
N LEU A 20 3.13 -6.70 2.16
CA LEU A 20 4.03 -7.86 2.28
C LEU A 20 3.81 -8.69 3.55
N ILE A 21 2.94 -8.21 4.45
CA ILE A 21 2.62 -8.86 5.71
C ILE A 21 1.79 -10.12 5.46
N LYS A 22 2.10 -11.18 6.18
CA LYS A 22 1.43 -12.47 6.10
C LYS A 22 0.84 -12.83 7.46
N ASN A 23 -0.19 -13.68 7.44
CA ASN A 23 -0.78 -14.20 8.67
C ASN A 23 0.29 -14.89 9.53
N GLY A 24 0.31 -14.54 10.82
CA GLY A 24 1.28 -15.07 11.77
C GLY A 24 2.51 -14.19 11.98
N ASP A 25 2.76 -13.17 11.15
CA ASP A 25 3.80 -12.19 11.43
C ASP A 25 3.49 -11.42 12.71
N ILE A 26 4.52 -11.18 13.53
CA ILE A 26 4.39 -10.40 14.76
C ILE A 26 4.55 -8.91 14.43
N ILE A 27 3.62 -8.08 14.90
CA ILE A 27 3.66 -6.63 14.73
C ILE A 27 3.97 -5.98 16.08
N ASP A 28 5.10 -5.29 16.16
CA ASP A 28 5.54 -4.54 17.33
C ASP A 28 5.01 -3.11 17.25
N ILE A 29 4.16 -2.73 18.21
CA ILE A 29 3.57 -1.40 18.31
C ILE A 29 4.04 -0.73 19.60
N ASP A 30 4.86 0.30 19.46
CA ASP A 30 5.37 1.12 20.56
C ASP A 30 4.79 2.54 20.45
N ILE A 31 3.68 2.78 21.16
CA ILE A 31 2.98 4.07 21.17
C ILE A 31 3.85 5.20 21.74
N PRO A 32 4.53 5.04 22.90
CA PRO A 32 5.42 6.07 23.42
C PRO A 32 6.51 6.48 22.41
N LYS A 33 7.11 5.53 21.69
CA LYS A 33 8.13 5.81 20.69
C LYS A 33 7.56 6.16 19.31
N ARG A 34 6.25 6.09 19.12
CA ARG A 34 5.55 6.28 17.83
C ARG A 34 6.11 5.37 16.74
N LYS A 35 6.38 4.11 17.09
CA LYS A 35 6.92 3.10 16.17
C LYS A 35 5.93 1.97 15.95
N ILE A 36 5.89 1.52 14.71
CA ILE A 36 5.25 0.28 14.29
C ILE A 36 6.24 -0.47 13.41
N ASN A 37 6.51 -1.73 13.72
CA ASN A 37 7.40 -2.58 12.94
C ASN A 37 6.78 -3.97 12.81
N VAL A 38 7.10 -4.65 11.72
CA VAL A 38 6.95 -6.10 11.65
C VAL A 38 8.24 -6.74 12.18
N ASN A 39 8.12 -7.74 13.03
CA ASN A 39 9.25 -8.48 13.57
C ASN A 39 9.76 -9.50 12.54
N LEU A 40 10.41 -8.97 11.50
CA LEU A 40 11.06 -9.73 10.44
C LEU A 40 12.45 -9.12 10.20
N LEU A 41 13.36 -9.96 9.70
CA LEU A 41 14.63 -9.45 9.22
C LEU A 41 14.41 -8.62 7.94
N PRO A 42 15.25 -7.59 7.69
CA PRO A 42 15.16 -6.81 6.46
C PRO A 42 15.25 -7.67 5.19
N GLU A 43 16.03 -8.74 5.23
CA GLU A 43 16.18 -9.69 4.12
C GLU A 43 14.88 -10.47 3.83
N ASP A 44 14.10 -10.84 4.85
CA ASP A 44 12.82 -11.53 4.66
C ASP A 44 11.80 -10.62 3.99
N LEU A 45 11.75 -9.36 4.40
CA LEU A 45 10.89 -8.35 3.77
C LEU A 45 11.29 -8.10 2.32
N GLU A 46 12.60 -8.01 2.04
CA GLU A 46 13.10 -7.80 0.69
C GLU A 46 12.81 -9.01 -0.21
N ASN A 47 13.02 -10.23 0.28
CA ASN A 47 12.67 -11.46 -0.43
C ASN A 47 11.17 -11.52 -0.76
N ARG A 48 10.31 -11.09 0.18
CA ARG A 48 8.86 -11.00 -0.07
C ARG A 48 8.53 -9.93 -1.11
N ARG A 49 9.24 -8.80 -1.11
CA ARG A 49 9.07 -7.74 -2.11
C ARG A 49 9.44 -8.23 -3.50
N ILE A 50 10.59 -8.88 -3.66
CA ILE A 50 11.02 -9.49 -4.92
C ILE A 50 9.97 -10.50 -5.40
N ALA A 51 9.53 -11.41 -4.54
CA ALA A 51 8.49 -12.38 -4.89
C ALA A 51 7.14 -11.72 -5.29
N MET A 52 6.79 -10.58 -4.70
CA MET A 52 5.61 -9.80 -5.07
C MET A 52 5.78 -9.15 -6.46
N ASP A 53 6.93 -8.52 -6.70
CA ASP A 53 7.27 -7.86 -7.96
C ASP A 53 7.36 -8.87 -9.12
N GLU A 54 7.82 -10.10 -8.85
CA GLU A 54 7.88 -11.21 -9.82
C GLU A 54 6.50 -11.67 -10.32
N THR A 55 5.41 -11.35 -9.61
CA THR A 55 4.04 -11.62 -10.11
C THR A 55 3.61 -10.72 -11.28
N GLY A 56 4.48 -9.78 -11.69
CA GLY A 56 4.37 -9.02 -12.93
C GLY A 56 3.12 -8.14 -12.97
N SER A 57 2.27 -8.31 -13.98
CA SER A 57 1.04 -7.49 -14.14
C SER A 57 0.04 -7.63 -12.99
N SER A 58 0.18 -8.67 -12.15
CA SER A 58 -0.66 -8.89 -10.97
C SER A 58 -0.01 -8.38 -9.67
N ALA A 59 1.21 -7.83 -9.73
CA ALA A 59 1.91 -7.33 -8.56
C ALA A 59 1.11 -6.23 -7.87
N TRP A 60 1.04 -6.29 -6.55
CA TRP A 60 0.33 -5.32 -5.70
C TRP A 60 -1.18 -5.19 -5.99
N GLN A 61 -1.74 -6.13 -6.76
CA GLN A 61 -3.17 -6.20 -7.05
C GLN A 61 -3.87 -7.27 -6.19
N PRO A 62 -5.16 -7.09 -5.88
CA PRO A 62 -5.93 -8.10 -5.16
C PRO A 62 -6.05 -9.39 -5.96
N THR A 63 -5.71 -10.53 -5.37
CA THR A 63 -5.66 -11.84 -6.04
C THR A 63 -7.03 -12.46 -6.35
N SER A 64 -8.06 -12.22 -5.52
CA SER A 64 -9.35 -12.93 -5.62
C SER A 64 -10.57 -12.00 -5.57
N ARG A 65 -10.50 -10.83 -6.22
CA ARG A 65 -11.57 -9.82 -6.17
C ARG A 65 -12.34 -9.74 -7.49
N ASN A 66 -13.56 -10.26 -7.51
CA ASN A 66 -14.51 -10.05 -8.60
C ASN A 66 -15.47 -8.89 -8.25
N ARG A 67 -15.19 -7.68 -8.76
CA ARG A 67 -16.12 -6.55 -8.66
C ARG A 67 -16.08 -5.69 -9.91
N GLU A 68 -17.25 -5.21 -10.30
CA GLU A 68 -17.38 -4.11 -11.27
C GLU A 68 -16.90 -2.79 -10.64
N VAL A 69 -15.97 -2.11 -11.30
CA VAL A 69 -15.46 -0.80 -10.86
C VAL A 69 -16.02 0.27 -11.77
N SER A 70 -16.79 1.20 -11.20
CA SER A 70 -17.36 2.32 -11.94
C SER A 70 -16.27 3.22 -12.55
N GLN A 71 -16.61 3.93 -13.62
CA GLN A 71 -15.69 4.89 -14.25
C GLN A 71 -15.25 5.99 -13.27
N ALA A 72 -16.15 6.45 -12.41
CA ALA A 72 -15.84 7.43 -11.37
C ALA A 72 -14.77 6.92 -10.38
N LEU A 73 -14.85 5.65 -9.96
CA LEU A 73 -13.86 5.06 -9.06
C LEU A 73 -12.52 4.82 -9.75
N LYS A 74 -12.52 4.46 -11.04
CA LYS A 74 -11.29 4.37 -11.84
C LYS A 74 -10.61 5.73 -11.94
N ALA A 75 -11.37 6.78 -12.24
CA ALA A 75 -10.87 8.15 -12.29
C ALA A 75 -10.31 8.61 -10.94
N TYR A 76 -11.03 8.36 -9.85
CA TYR A 76 -10.55 8.67 -8.50
C TYR A 76 -9.20 7.99 -8.19
N ALA A 77 -9.10 6.68 -8.44
CA ALA A 77 -7.88 5.91 -8.17
C ALA A 77 -6.66 6.41 -8.97
N MET A 78 -6.86 6.96 -10.17
CA MET A 78 -5.77 7.51 -10.98
C MET A 78 -5.24 8.86 -10.48
N MET A 79 -6.03 9.60 -9.67
CA MET A 79 -5.71 10.98 -9.27
C MET A 79 -5.50 11.14 -7.77
N ALA A 80 -5.84 10.16 -6.93
CA ALA A 80 -5.72 10.27 -5.49
C ALA A 80 -4.24 10.19 -5.05
N SER A 81 -3.80 11.13 -4.20
CA SER A 81 -2.49 11.05 -3.55
C SER A 81 -2.50 10.10 -2.34
N SER A 82 -1.31 9.85 -1.78
CA SER A 82 -1.16 9.11 -0.54
C SER A 82 -1.97 9.74 0.61
N ALA A 83 -2.45 8.91 1.55
CA ALA A 83 -3.12 9.38 2.75
C ALA A 83 -2.21 10.26 3.64
N SER A 84 -0.88 10.05 3.58
CA SER A 84 0.11 10.91 4.23
C SER A 84 0.05 12.36 3.75
N ASP A 85 -0.39 12.57 2.50
CA ASP A 85 -0.47 13.88 1.85
C ASP A 85 -1.91 14.42 1.84
N GLY A 86 -2.82 13.77 2.59
CA GLY A 86 -4.22 14.17 2.71
C GLY A 86 -5.16 13.56 1.67
N ALA A 87 -4.71 12.58 0.87
CA ALA A 87 -5.50 11.94 -0.19
C ALA A 87 -6.15 12.96 -1.16
N VAL A 88 -5.40 14.01 -1.47
CA VAL A 88 -5.84 15.09 -2.35
C VAL A 88 -5.85 14.62 -3.80
N ARG A 89 -6.66 15.30 -4.62
CA ARG A 89 -6.70 15.04 -6.06
C ARG A 89 -5.51 15.73 -6.73
N VAL A 90 -4.60 14.94 -7.28
CA VAL A 90 -3.48 15.38 -8.11
C VAL A 90 -3.91 15.26 -9.57
N LEU A 91 -3.82 16.37 -10.30
CA LEU A 91 -4.06 16.37 -11.73
C LEU A 91 -2.79 15.86 -12.43
N PRO A 92 -2.91 15.01 -13.46
CA PRO A 92 -1.78 14.77 -14.36
C PRO A 92 -1.35 16.11 -14.94
N ASP A 93 -0.05 16.38 -15.00
CA ASP A 93 0.45 17.62 -15.59
C ASP A 93 -0.05 17.72 -17.05
N GLU A 94 -0.74 18.82 -17.38
CA GLU A 94 -0.94 19.23 -18.77
C GLU A 94 0.40 19.74 -19.29
N ASN A 95 1.33 18.85 -19.66
CA ASN A 95 2.44 19.03 -20.63
C ASN A 95 3.60 18.05 -20.35
N THR A 96 3.64 16.95 -21.09
CA THR A 96 4.90 16.28 -21.45
C THR A 96 4.86 15.97 -22.94
N ASP A 97 4.99 17.03 -23.73
CA ASP A 97 5.48 17.02 -25.12
C ASP A 97 6.23 18.36 -25.32
N ALA A 98 7.45 18.43 -24.79
CA ALA A 98 8.47 19.42 -25.14
C ALA A 98 9.86 18.83 -24.92
#